data_AF-A0A7X7G1Q2-F1
#
_entry.id   AF-A0A7X7G1Q2-F1
#
_cell.length_a   1.000
_cell.length_b   1.000
_cell.length_c   1.000
_cell.angle_alpha   90.00
_cell.angle_beta   90.00
_cell.angle_gamma   90.00
#
_symmetry.space_group_name_H-M   'P 1'
#
loop_
_entity.id
_entity.type
_entity.pdbx_description
1 polymer ?
#
loop_
_entity_poly.entity_id
_entity_poly.type
_entity_poly.pdbx_seq_one_letter_code
_entity_poly.pdbx_strand_id
1 'polypeptide(L)'
;SGTLRNNMVINGDIRINGDYNLNNSSSVNGNRYASGKFTKNSPQLSLSAYWNAAPAAARPTDPTGANNIDWPMGYFPDKTKNTYQGRYPMPLVGEMPALAASAAGRISQNGADLAVNVYSGHGPDKIAGTADDGCLVLDGSKSPLTIQGSVVVMGDLIIRGKVGGQGTIYAGRNVHIVGDLSYVAPPAWPKPDTDPAKTAAANAGKDLLILAAKGNVVVGNYTSSAWSNRVWGLMANSAVPREVSASDAAIGYDSDNNPANGFLFDGRYNVVEANGGRRLAGAGTNTVPRRYYESSLADSAFSALCDADNVPGINAAVFCNHGFIGNLGSSAAGGNSVLNGAMACRDELDAFYGTFTINWDIRLGSRSRERVNTYFLSASGGTGGDAAKASTIGWREIH
;
A
#
# COMPACT_ATOMS: atom_id res chain seq x y z
N SER A 1 -2.99 0.80 17.42
CA SER A 1 -3.63 2.12 17.63
C SER A 1 -3.07 3.06 16.58
N GLY A 2 -3.88 3.92 15.96
CA GLY A 2 -3.43 4.80 14.89
C GLY A 2 -3.27 6.23 15.38
N THR A 3 -2.04 6.72 15.46
CA THR A 3 -1.80 8.16 15.67
C THR A 3 -1.27 8.75 14.37
N LEU A 4 -2.10 9.53 13.69
CA LEU A 4 -1.68 10.26 12.50
C LEU A 4 -0.96 11.53 12.96
N ARG A 5 0.37 11.44 13.05
CA ARG A 5 1.24 12.54 13.53
C ARG A 5 1.43 13.63 12.46
N ASN A 6 1.36 13.25 11.19
CA ASN A 6 1.58 14.14 10.05
C ASN A 6 0.29 14.57 9.38
N ASN A 7 0.38 15.67 8.60
CA ASN A 7 -0.76 16.26 7.91
C ASN A 7 -1.25 15.31 6.82
N MET A 8 -2.52 14.91 6.91
CA MET A 8 -3.14 14.03 5.93
C MET A 8 -4.42 14.62 5.38
N VAL A 9 -4.62 14.49 4.07
CA VAL A 9 -5.89 14.79 3.41
C VAL A 9 -6.42 13.49 2.83
N ILE A 10 -7.51 12.96 3.38
CA ILE A 10 -8.09 11.70 2.93
C ILE A 10 -9.37 12.00 2.16
N ASN A 11 -9.33 11.85 0.84
CA ASN A 11 -10.48 11.91 -0.06
C ASN A 11 -11.06 10.49 -0.23
N GLY A 12 -11.57 9.96 0.86
CA GLY A 12 -11.91 8.55 1.01
C GLY A 12 -12.45 8.25 2.40
N ASP A 13 -12.79 6.99 2.65
CA ASP A 13 -13.20 6.52 3.97
C ASP A 13 -11.98 5.94 4.71
N ILE A 14 -11.96 6.05 6.03
CA ILE A 14 -10.88 5.53 6.87
C ILE A 14 -11.42 4.63 7.98
N ARG A 15 -10.69 3.55 8.26
CA ARG A 15 -10.94 2.64 9.38
C ARG A 15 -9.67 2.40 10.19
N ILE A 16 -9.81 2.36 11.52
CA ILE A 16 -8.74 1.94 12.44
C ILE A 16 -9.27 0.95 13.49
N ASN A 17 -8.61 -0.19 13.68
CA ASN A 17 -8.96 -1.21 14.71
C ASN A 17 -8.50 -0.85 16.13
N GLY A 18 -8.42 0.43 16.45
CA GLY A 18 -8.02 0.95 17.75
C GLY A 18 -8.37 2.42 17.87
N ASP A 19 -7.64 3.13 18.72
CA ASP A 19 -7.84 4.57 18.87
C ASP A 19 -7.48 5.32 17.60
N TYR A 20 -8.28 6.34 17.32
CA TYR A 20 -8.18 7.22 16.17
C TYR A 20 -7.82 8.63 16.64
N ASN A 21 -6.61 9.08 16.29
CA ASN A 21 -6.13 10.43 16.60
C ASN A 21 -5.61 11.13 15.34
N LEU A 22 -6.19 12.29 15.03
CA LEU A 22 -5.76 13.17 13.95
C LEU A 22 -5.11 14.43 14.54
N ASN A 23 -4.10 14.96 13.87
CA ASN A 23 -3.63 16.31 14.17
C ASN A 23 -4.65 17.37 13.67
N ASN A 24 -4.47 18.64 14.06
CA ASN A 24 -5.41 19.72 13.72
C ASN A 24 -5.41 20.11 12.23
N SER A 25 -4.41 19.65 11.47
CA SER A 25 -4.19 19.98 10.07
C SER A 25 -4.64 18.86 9.12
N SER A 26 -5.07 17.72 9.65
CA SER A 26 -5.55 16.59 8.85
C SER A 26 -7.05 16.70 8.58
N SER A 27 -7.46 16.38 7.34
CA SER A 27 -8.85 16.37 6.87
C SER A 27 -9.27 14.99 6.39
N VAL A 28 -10.51 14.58 6.68
CA VAL A 28 -11.13 13.36 6.14
C VAL A 28 -12.41 13.74 5.42
N ASN A 29 -12.36 13.64 4.10
CA ASN A 29 -13.49 13.81 3.19
C ASN A 29 -14.15 12.45 2.93
N GLY A 30 -14.74 11.90 3.99
CA GLY A 30 -15.44 10.60 3.96
C GLY A 30 -15.81 10.09 5.35
N ASN A 31 -16.22 8.82 5.40
CA ASN A 31 -16.65 8.16 6.63
C ASN A 31 -15.46 7.78 7.51
N ARG A 32 -15.70 7.73 8.82
CA ARG A 32 -14.67 7.45 9.83
C ARG A 32 -15.14 6.31 10.71
N TYR A 33 -14.35 5.24 10.74
CA TYR A 33 -14.63 4.04 11.51
C TYR A 33 -13.48 3.78 12.48
N ALA A 34 -13.80 3.57 13.76
CA ALA A 34 -12.81 3.19 14.74
C ALA A 34 -13.39 2.21 15.76
N SER A 35 -12.58 1.28 16.25
CA SER A 35 -12.96 0.43 17.38
C SER A 35 -12.53 0.98 18.74
N GLY A 36 -11.65 1.98 18.74
CA GLY A 36 -11.26 2.73 19.92
C GLY A 36 -11.77 4.17 19.86
N LYS A 37 -11.24 5.02 20.74
CA LYS A 37 -11.70 6.41 20.93
C LYS A 37 -11.37 7.29 19.73
N PHE A 38 -12.34 8.12 19.32
CA PHE A 38 -12.08 9.29 18.48
C PHE A 38 -11.66 10.45 19.38
N THR A 39 -10.43 10.94 19.21
CA THR A 39 -9.88 11.99 20.10
C THR A 39 -10.00 13.40 19.53
N LYS A 40 -10.18 13.55 18.21
CA LYS A 40 -10.40 14.85 17.56
C LYS A 40 -11.33 14.75 16.36
N ASN A 41 -12.16 15.77 16.19
CA ASN A 41 -12.90 15.98 14.95
C ASN A 41 -12.00 16.62 13.91
N SER A 42 -12.10 16.14 12.68
CA SER A 42 -11.38 16.66 11.54
C SER A 42 -12.36 17.35 10.59
N PRO A 43 -11.97 18.47 9.96
CA PRO A 43 -12.84 19.18 9.04
C PRO A 43 -13.15 18.30 7.82
N GLN A 44 -14.42 18.35 7.41
CA GLN A 44 -14.92 17.78 6.16
C GLN A 44 -15.35 18.94 5.28
N LEU A 45 -15.04 18.87 3.98
CA LEU A 45 -15.45 19.88 3.02
C LEU A 45 -16.99 19.91 2.87
N SER A 46 -17.53 21.02 2.36
CA SER A 46 -18.87 21.00 1.76
C SER A 46 -18.78 20.38 0.37
N LEU A 47 -19.93 20.03 -0.23
CA LEU A 47 -19.95 19.52 -1.61
C LEU A 47 -19.28 20.48 -2.60
N SER A 48 -19.64 21.77 -2.54
CA SER A 48 -19.05 22.80 -3.39
C SER A 48 -17.56 23.02 -3.13
N ALA A 49 -17.12 22.98 -1.86
CA ALA A 49 -15.71 23.11 -1.54
C ALA A 49 -14.90 21.89 -2.03
N TYR A 50 -15.48 20.69 -1.95
CA TYR A 50 -14.88 19.48 -2.49
C TYR A 50 -14.76 19.54 -4.02
N TRP A 51 -15.80 19.98 -4.73
CA TRP A 51 -15.72 20.17 -6.19
C TRP A 51 -14.64 21.17 -6.61
N ASN A 52 -14.42 22.21 -5.82
CA ASN A 52 -13.40 23.23 -6.13
C ASN A 52 -11.97 22.79 -5.80
N ALA A 53 -11.78 21.93 -4.79
CA ALA A 53 -10.46 21.60 -4.25
C ALA A 53 -9.96 20.19 -4.58
N ALA A 54 -10.87 19.23 -4.80
CA ALA A 54 -10.49 17.83 -4.99
C ALA A 54 -9.94 17.60 -6.42
N PRO A 55 -8.81 16.89 -6.57
CA PRO A 55 -8.24 16.63 -7.88
C PRO A 55 -9.13 15.72 -8.73
N ALA A 56 -8.87 15.66 -10.04
CA ALA A 56 -9.59 14.76 -10.96
C ALA A 56 -9.48 13.29 -10.54
N ALA A 57 -8.37 12.88 -9.91
CA ALA A 57 -8.15 11.52 -9.41
C ALA A 57 -8.86 11.21 -8.08
N ALA A 58 -9.45 12.20 -7.41
CA ALA A 58 -10.29 11.93 -6.25
C ALA A 58 -11.64 11.35 -6.69
N ARG A 59 -12.22 10.45 -5.87
CA ARG A 59 -13.52 9.84 -6.13
C ARG A 59 -14.62 10.86 -6.47
N PRO A 60 -15.66 10.45 -7.22
CA PRO A 60 -16.81 11.31 -7.47
C PRO A 60 -17.58 11.59 -6.18
N THR A 61 -18.47 12.57 -6.21
CA THR A 61 -19.37 12.89 -5.10
C THR A 61 -20.66 12.08 -5.18
N ASP A 62 -21.44 12.05 -4.10
CA ASP A 62 -22.77 11.43 -4.03
C ASP A 62 -23.74 12.48 -3.47
N PRO A 63 -24.57 13.16 -4.27
CA PRO A 63 -24.73 12.99 -5.71
C PRO A 63 -23.51 13.48 -6.50
N THR A 64 -23.35 12.96 -7.72
CA THR A 64 -22.22 13.26 -8.63
C THR A 64 -22.21 14.68 -9.16
N GLY A 65 -23.38 15.31 -9.27
CA GLY A 65 -23.53 16.66 -9.77
C GLY A 65 -24.88 17.29 -9.44
N ALA A 66 -25.17 18.42 -10.07
CA ALA A 66 -26.39 19.21 -9.82
C ALA A 66 -27.70 18.52 -10.27
N ASN A 67 -27.61 17.43 -11.02
CA ASN A 67 -28.73 16.60 -11.44
C ASN A 67 -29.19 15.61 -10.35
N ASN A 68 -28.58 15.63 -9.17
CA ASN A 68 -28.90 14.76 -8.03
C ASN A 68 -28.86 13.26 -8.37
N ILE A 69 -27.95 12.85 -9.27
CA ILE A 69 -27.74 11.42 -9.53
C ILE A 69 -26.91 10.83 -8.38
N ASP A 70 -27.56 9.95 -7.62
CA ASP A 70 -26.92 9.15 -6.58
C ASP A 70 -25.80 8.28 -7.15
N TRP A 71 -24.66 8.29 -6.47
CA TRP A 71 -23.48 7.51 -6.84
C TRP A 71 -22.90 6.84 -5.60
N PRO A 72 -23.40 5.63 -5.27
CA PRO A 72 -22.97 4.91 -4.07
C PRO A 72 -21.45 4.83 -3.97
N MET A 73 -20.94 4.96 -2.74
CA MET A 73 -19.50 5.06 -2.40
C MET A 73 -18.82 6.38 -2.80
N GLY A 74 -19.53 7.29 -3.49
CA GLY A 74 -19.08 8.67 -3.70
C GLY A 74 -18.96 9.48 -2.41
N TYR A 75 -18.23 10.59 -2.49
CA TYR A 75 -18.08 11.53 -1.39
C TYR A 75 -19.39 12.25 -1.06
N PHE A 76 -19.82 12.17 0.19
CA PHE A 76 -20.98 12.91 0.71
C PHE A 76 -20.59 13.66 2.00
N PRO A 77 -20.87 14.97 2.12
CA PRO A 77 -20.42 15.82 3.24
C PRO A 77 -21.18 15.61 4.58
N ASP A 78 -21.56 14.37 4.92
CA ASP A 78 -22.31 14.08 6.16
C ASP A 78 -21.40 13.79 7.36
N LYS A 79 -21.44 14.70 8.33
CA LYS A 79 -20.65 14.68 9.57
C LYS A 79 -21.11 13.62 10.58
N THR A 80 -22.30 13.02 10.43
CA THR A 80 -22.84 12.04 11.39
C THR A 80 -22.15 10.67 11.33
N LYS A 81 -21.29 10.43 10.34
CA LYS A 81 -20.69 9.12 10.02
C LYS A 81 -19.38 8.81 10.76
N ASN A 82 -19.26 9.31 11.98
CA ASN A 82 -18.32 8.77 12.96
C ASN A 82 -18.97 7.56 13.62
N THR A 83 -18.56 6.36 13.23
CA THR A 83 -19.16 5.14 13.78
C THR A 83 -18.13 4.37 14.57
N TYR A 84 -18.41 4.18 15.86
CA TYR A 84 -17.73 3.17 16.65
C TYR A 84 -18.14 1.79 16.14
N GLN A 85 -17.16 0.96 15.81
CA GLN A 85 -17.40 -0.39 15.30
C GLN A 85 -16.51 -1.39 16.02
N GLY A 86 -16.90 -2.67 16.04
CA GLY A 86 -16.02 -3.72 16.56
C GLY A 86 -14.68 -3.76 15.81
N ARG A 87 -13.69 -4.44 16.39
CA ARG A 87 -12.46 -4.80 15.65
C ARG A 87 -12.82 -5.81 14.56
N TYR A 88 -12.23 -5.68 13.38
CA TYR A 88 -12.39 -6.67 12.30
C TYR A 88 -11.05 -7.31 12.00
N PRO A 89 -11.02 -8.58 11.59
CA PRO A 89 -9.85 -9.16 10.96
C PRO A 89 -9.41 -8.27 9.77
N MET A 90 -8.15 -7.85 9.77
CA MET A 90 -7.58 -7.10 8.65
C MET A 90 -7.11 -8.10 7.58
N PRO A 91 -7.19 -7.76 6.28
CA PRO A 91 -6.68 -8.61 5.21
C PRO A 91 -5.20 -8.96 5.43
N LEU A 92 -4.85 -10.21 5.12
CA LEU A 92 -3.51 -10.75 5.21
C LEU A 92 -3.02 -11.13 3.81
N VAL A 93 -1.82 -10.69 3.44
CA VAL A 93 -1.08 -11.27 2.33
C VAL A 93 -0.63 -12.67 2.78
N GLY A 94 -1.39 -13.68 2.34
CA GLY A 94 -1.30 -15.06 2.82
C GLY A 94 -0.04 -15.80 2.39
N GLU A 95 -0.14 -17.13 2.34
CA GLU A 95 0.98 -18.00 1.99
C GLU A 95 1.44 -17.80 0.54
N MET A 96 2.72 -17.47 0.35
CA MET A 96 3.30 -17.26 -0.99
C MET A 96 3.08 -18.45 -1.93
N PRO A 97 3.22 -19.73 -1.49
CA PRO A 97 2.89 -20.87 -2.35
C PRO A 97 1.44 -20.89 -2.86
N ALA A 98 0.47 -20.48 -2.04
CA ALA A 98 -0.94 -20.45 -2.44
C ALA A 98 -1.22 -19.32 -3.44
N LEU A 99 -0.60 -18.15 -3.23
CA LEU A 99 -0.67 -17.05 -4.20
C LEU A 99 0.03 -17.44 -5.50
N ALA A 100 1.21 -18.06 -5.43
CA ALA A 100 1.97 -18.51 -6.59
C ALA A 100 1.19 -19.54 -7.43
N ALA A 101 0.49 -20.48 -6.78
CA ALA A 101 -0.33 -21.48 -7.45
C ALA A 101 -1.55 -20.89 -8.19
N SER A 102 -2.03 -19.71 -7.77
CA SER A 102 -3.17 -19.02 -8.39
C SER A 102 -2.77 -17.81 -9.23
N ALA A 103 -1.48 -17.50 -9.31
CA ALA A 103 -0.97 -16.37 -10.08
C ALA A 103 -1.18 -16.59 -11.57
N ALA A 104 -1.84 -15.64 -12.22
CA ALA A 104 -2.19 -15.69 -13.64
C ALA A 104 -1.99 -14.30 -14.23
N GLY A 105 -0.74 -13.95 -14.51
CA GLY A 105 -0.38 -12.59 -14.87
C GLY A 105 1.00 -12.45 -15.49
N ARG A 106 1.27 -11.25 -15.94
CA ARG A 106 2.48 -10.89 -16.68
C ARG A 106 2.88 -9.45 -16.38
N ILE A 107 4.18 -9.26 -16.18
CA ILE A 107 4.83 -7.95 -16.19
C ILE A 107 5.72 -7.93 -17.41
N SER A 108 5.56 -6.93 -18.26
CA SER A 108 6.34 -6.78 -19.49
C SER A 108 6.76 -5.33 -19.71
N GLN A 109 7.84 -5.16 -20.47
CA GLN A 109 8.35 -3.85 -20.86
C GLN A 109 8.94 -3.97 -22.27
N ASN A 110 8.59 -3.04 -23.17
CA ASN A 110 9.06 -3.05 -24.56
C ASN A 110 8.84 -4.40 -25.28
N GLY A 111 7.74 -5.09 -24.96
CA GLY A 111 7.39 -6.40 -25.54
C GLY A 111 8.13 -7.60 -24.95
N ALA A 112 9.05 -7.40 -24.02
CA ALA A 112 9.75 -8.48 -23.30
C ALA A 112 9.09 -8.74 -21.94
N ASP A 113 8.98 -10.02 -21.57
CA ASP A 113 8.50 -10.42 -20.26
C ASP A 113 9.59 -10.22 -19.21
N LEU A 114 9.24 -9.51 -18.14
CA LEU A 114 10.09 -9.35 -16.95
C LEU A 114 9.72 -10.38 -15.87
N ALA A 115 8.44 -10.73 -15.78
CA ALA A 115 7.93 -11.79 -14.90
C ALA A 115 6.61 -12.35 -15.45
N VAL A 116 6.40 -13.67 -15.31
CA VAL A 116 5.17 -14.36 -15.71
C VAL A 116 4.72 -15.27 -14.58
N ASN A 117 3.52 -15.02 -14.04
CA ASN A 117 2.92 -15.67 -12.87
C ASN A 117 3.74 -15.56 -11.58
N VAL A 118 4.95 -16.13 -11.55
CA VAL A 118 5.84 -16.16 -10.40
C VAL A 118 7.26 -15.77 -10.82
N TYR A 119 7.86 -14.85 -10.08
CA TYR A 119 9.28 -14.50 -10.18
C TYR A 119 10.03 -15.05 -8.96
N SER A 120 10.96 -15.96 -9.22
CA SER A 120 11.86 -16.56 -8.23
C SER A 120 13.29 -16.71 -8.78
N GLY A 121 13.64 -15.92 -9.81
CA GLY A 121 14.93 -15.98 -10.47
C GLY A 121 16.04 -15.31 -9.68
N HIS A 122 17.23 -15.25 -10.27
CA HIS A 122 18.36 -14.52 -9.67
C HIS A 122 18.00 -13.05 -9.45
N GLY A 123 18.61 -12.43 -8.45
CA GLY A 123 18.46 -11.01 -8.23
C GLY A 123 19.10 -10.15 -9.32
N PRO A 124 19.05 -8.81 -9.18
CA PRO A 124 19.72 -7.88 -10.08
C PRO A 124 21.24 -8.11 -10.24
N ASP A 125 21.89 -8.76 -9.29
CA ASP A 125 23.31 -9.16 -9.41
C ASP A 125 23.56 -10.29 -10.44
N LYS A 126 22.50 -11.01 -10.83
CA LYS A 126 22.46 -12.15 -11.77
C LYS A 126 23.21 -13.40 -11.28
N ILE A 127 23.53 -13.49 -10.00
CA ILE A 127 24.24 -14.62 -9.40
C ILE A 127 23.25 -15.45 -8.59
N ALA A 128 23.33 -16.77 -8.68
CA ALA A 128 22.48 -17.67 -7.90
C ALA A 128 23.01 -17.84 -6.47
N GLY A 129 22.10 -18.00 -5.50
CA GLY A 129 22.41 -18.27 -4.10
C GLY A 129 22.84 -17.02 -3.31
N THR A 130 22.63 -15.84 -3.88
CA THR A 130 22.98 -14.55 -3.25
C THR A 130 21.79 -13.98 -2.49
N ALA A 131 22.03 -12.85 -1.82
CA ALA A 131 21.07 -12.23 -0.92
C ALA A 131 19.82 -11.69 -1.65
N ASP A 132 19.95 -11.33 -2.92
CA ASP A 132 18.93 -10.71 -3.78
C ASP A 132 18.18 -11.69 -4.68
N ASP A 133 18.40 -13.00 -4.53
CA ASP A 133 17.56 -14.01 -5.18
C ASP A 133 16.07 -13.76 -4.93
N GLY A 134 15.26 -13.81 -5.99
CA GLY A 134 13.84 -13.51 -5.97
C GLY A 134 13.50 -12.01 -5.89
N CYS A 135 14.49 -11.12 -5.78
CA CYS A 135 14.27 -9.67 -5.88
C CYS A 135 14.02 -9.26 -7.33
N LEU A 136 12.94 -8.51 -7.57
CA LEU A 136 12.59 -7.99 -8.89
C LEU A 136 12.65 -6.46 -8.89
N VAL A 137 13.45 -5.90 -9.80
CA VAL A 137 13.51 -4.46 -10.06
C VAL A 137 12.70 -4.15 -11.32
N LEU A 138 11.72 -3.26 -11.18
CA LEU A 138 10.86 -2.77 -12.25
C LEU A 138 11.04 -1.26 -12.42
N ASP A 139 11.82 -0.86 -13.42
CA ASP A 139 12.06 0.55 -13.74
C ASP A 139 11.27 1.01 -14.96
N GLY A 140 10.10 1.60 -14.71
CA GLY A 140 9.24 2.19 -15.73
C GLY A 140 9.58 3.65 -16.10
N SER A 141 10.73 4.18 -15.65
CA SER A 141 11.02 5.62 -15.76
C SER A 141 11.28 6.09 -17.19
N LYS A 142 11.89 5.23 -18.03
CA LYS A 142 12.16 5.51 -19.45
C LYS A 142 11.10 4.92 -20.37
N SER A 143 10.71 3.67 -20.11
CA SER A 143 9.70 2.94 -20.89
C SER A 143 8.63 2.43 -19.94
N PRO A 144 7.33 2.66 -20.18
CA PRO A 144 6.30 2.18 -19.27
C PRO A 144 6.31 0.66 -19.12
N LEU A 145 6.04 0.20 -17.90
CA LEU A 145 5.75 -1.20 -17.58
C LEU A 145 4.30 -1.51 -17.96
N THR A 146 4.04 -2.72 -18.46
CA THR A 146 2.68 -3.24 -18.64
C THR A 146 2.46 -4.37 -17.66
N ILE A 147 1.44 -4.23 -16.81
CA ILE A 147 1.09 -5.16 -15.74
C ILE A 147 -0.32 -5.68 -16.01
N GLN A 148 -0.48 -6.99 -16.11
CA GLN A 148 -1.75 -7.65 -16.37
C GLN A 148 -1.91 -8.85 -15.46
N GLY A 149 -3.07 -8.98 -14.81
CA GLY A 149 -3.36 -10.12 -13.93
C GLY A 149 -2.55 -10.11 -12.63
N SER A 150 -2.40 -11.26 -11.99
CA SER A 150 -1.65 -11.41 -10.74
C SER A 150 -0.25 -11.97 -10.97
N VAL A 151 0.77 -11.32 -10.39
CA VAL A 151 2.16 -11.81 -10.36
C VAL A 151 2.67 -11.87 -8.93
N VAL A 152 3.39 -12.94 -8.60
CA VAL A 152 4.04 -13.15 -7.31
C VAL A 152 5.55 -12.98 -7.48
N VAL A 153 6.16 -12.13 -6.68
CA VAL A 153 7.61 -11.94 -6.57
C VAL A 153 8.03 -12.55 -5.23
N MET A 154 8.87 -13.59 -5.26
CA MET A 154 9.20 -14.34 -4.04
C MET A 154 10.05 -13.55 -3.03
N GLY A 155 10.82 -12.57 -3.51
CA GLY A 155 11.65 -11.69 -2.69
C GLY A 155 11.06 -10.29 -2.53
N ASP A 156 11.94 -9.28 -2.57
CA ASP A 156 11.51 -7.88 -2.59
C ASP A 156 11.11 -7.44 -4.01
N LEU A 157 10.10 -6.59 -4.10
CA LEU A 157 9.77 -5.83 -5.30
C LEU A 157 10.33 -4.41 -5.16
N ILE A 158 11.06 -3.92 -6.15
CA ILE A 158 11.50 -2.53 -6.23
C ILE A 158 10.90 -1.92 -7.49
N ILE A 159 10.15 -0.83 -7.36
CA ILE A 159 9.37 -0.27 -8.47
C ILE A 159 9.41 1.27 -8.53
N ARG A 160 9.45 1.81 -9.74
CA ARG A 160 9.34 3.25 -10.06
C ARG A 160 8.86 3.47 -11.49
N GLY A 161 8.43 4.70 -11.79
CA GLY A 161 8.14 5.17 -13.14
C GLY A 161 6.69 4.96 -13.58
N LYS A 162 6.49 4.72 -14.88
CA LYS A 162 5.15 4.57 -15.48
C LYS A 162 4.71 3.12 -15.53
N VAL A 163 3.47 2.88 -15.14
CA VAL A 163 2.81 1.56 -15.23
C VAL A 163 1.49 1.67 -15.99
N GLY A 164 1.22 0.68 -16.83
CA GLY A 164 -0.03 0.53 -17.58
C GLY A 164 -0.67 -0.84 -17.33
N GLY A 165 -1.96 -0.96 -17.64
CA GLY A 165 -2.73 -2.18 -17.46
C GLY A 165 -3.38 -2.31 -16.08
N GLN A 166 -3.96 -3.47 -15.81
CA GLN A 166 -4.66 -3.80 -14.57
C GLN A 166 -4.09 -5.07 -13.97
N GLY A 167 -3.51 -4.97 -12.78
CA GLY A 167 -2.91 -6.12 -12.14
C GLY A 167 -2.49 -5.94 -10.68
N THR A 168 -2.17 -7.06 -10.04
CA THR A 168 -1.63 -7.12 -8.69
C THR A 168 -0.24 -7.71 -8.70
N ILE A 169 0.67 -7.13 -7.93
CA ILE A 169 1.96 -7.73 -7.63
C ILE A 169 2.01 -8.03 -6.13
N TYR A 170 2.20 -9.30 -5.80
CA TYR A 170 2.45 -9.77 -4.44
C TYR A 170 3.96 -9.91 -4.23
N ALA A 171 4.52 -9.29 -3.20
CA ALA A 171 5.92 -9.45 -2.81
C ALA A 171 6.00 -10.34 -1.55
N GLY A 172 6.85 -11.38 -1.61
CA GLY A 172 7.11 -12.29 -0.50
C GLY A 172 7.89 -11.66 0.65
N ARG A 173 8.53 -10.52 0.39
CA ARG A 173 9.12 -9.65 1.40
C ARG A 173 8.54 -8.23 1.27
N ASN A 174 9.37 -7.25 0.92
CA ASN A 174 8.96 -5.84 0.88
C ASN A 174 8.59 -5.38 -0.53
N VAL A 175 7.78 -4.35 -0.59
CA VAL A 175 7.64 -3.50 -1.78
C VAL A 175 8.36 -2.19 -1.51
N HIS A 176 9.35 -1.85 -2.32
CA HIS A 176 10.04 -0.57 -2.29
C HIS A 176 9.57 0.30 -3.46
N ILE A 177 8.97 1.45 -3.14
CA ILE A 177 8.62 2.48 -4.11
C ILE A 177 9.73 3.53 -4.04
N VAL A 178 10.62 3.51 -5.04
CA VAL A 178 11.89 4.25 -5.02
C VAL A 178 11.87 5.53 -5.87
N GLY A 179 10.72 5.84 -6.46
CA GLY A 179 10.50 7.00 -7.30
C GLY A 179 9.02 7.19 -7.61
N ASP A 180 8.69 8.22 -8.38
CA ASP A 180 7.31 8.50 -8.78
C ASP A 180 6.70 7.30 -9.50
N LEU A 181 5.53 6.86 -9.04
CA LEU A 181 4.77 5.79 -9.65
C LEU A 181 3.50 6.38 -10.26
N SER A 182 3.39 6.37 -11.58
CA SER A 182 2.29 7.00 -12.31
C SER A 182 1.64 6.07 -13.33
N TYR A 183 0.35 6.26 -13.57
CA TYR A 183 -0.38 5.50 -14.57
C TYR A 183 -0.14 6.08 -15.97
N VAL A 184 -0.09 5.22 -16.99
CA VAL A 184 -0.07 5.63 -18.40
C VAL A 184 -1.43 6.22 -18.80
N ALA A 185 -2.50 5.57 -18.37
CA ALA A 185 -3.90 5.90 -18.60
C ALA A 185 -4.65 5.95 -17.25
N PRO A 186 -4.50 7.03 -16.45
CA PRO A 186 -5.18 7.16 -15.17
C PRO A 186 -6.71 7.28 -15.32
N PRO A 187 -7.49 6.81 -14.33
CA PRO A 187 -8.91 7.17 -14.22
C PRO A 187 -9.07 8.65 -13.88
N ALA A 188 -10.23 9.21 -14.20
CA ALA A 188 -10.58 10.57 -13.82
C ALA A 188 -12.08 10.68 -13.52
N TRP A 189 -12.41 11.53 -12.55
CA TRP A 189 -13.77 11.81 -12.14
C TRP A 189 -14.02 13.32 -12.21
N PRO A 190 -14.80 13.79 -13.21
CA PRO A 190 -15.25 15.17 -13.28
C PRO A 190 -16.01 15.59 -12.01
N LYS A 191 -15.92 16.86 -11.64
CA LYS A 191 -16.57 17.42 -10.45
C LYS A 191 -17.12 18.81 -10.77
N PRO A 192 -18.44 19.01 -10.73
CA PRO A 192 -19.49 17.98 -10.72
C PRO A 192 -19.46 17.11 -11.99
N ASP A 193 -20.00 15.90 -11.91
CA ASP A 193 -20.20 15.01 -13.06
C ASP A 193 -21.69 14.94 -13.41
N THR A 194 -22.03 15.33 -14.64
CA THR A 194 -23.41 15.30 -15.15
C THR A 194 -23.77 14.01 -15.85
N ASP A 195 -22.78 13.15 -16.17
CA ASP A 195 -22.97 11.84 -16.81
C ASP A 195 -22.00 10.79 -16.21
N PRO A 196 -22.23 10.41 -14.94
CA PRO A 196 -21.33 9.49 -14.23
C PRO A 196 -21.33 8.07 -14.82
N ALA A 197 -22.37 7.68 -15.55
CA ALA A 197 -22.40 6.39 -16.25
C ALA A 197 -21.40 6.34 -17.42
N LYS A 198 -21.28 7.44 -18.17
CA LYS A 198 -20.26 7.57 -19.22
C LYS A 198 -18.85 7.63 -18.63
N THR A 199 -18.67 8.37 -17.53
CA THR A 199 -17.40 8.40 -16.79
C THR A 199 -16.98 7.01 -16.31
N ALA A 200 -17.92 6.25 -15.72
CA ALA A 200 -17.70 4.86 -15.30
C ALA A 200 -17.22 3.97 -16.44
N ALA A 201 -17.91 4.02 -17.59
CA ALA A 201 -17.55 3.25 -18.76
C ALA A 201 -16.15 3.62 -19.29
N ALA A 202 -15.79 4.91 -19.25
CA ALA A 202 -14.45 5.37 -19.65
C ALA A 202 -13.36 4.92 -18.66
N ASN A 203 -13.67 4.81 -17.37
CA ASN A 203 -12.75 4.41 -16.30
C ASN A 203 -12.53 2.89 -16.19
N ALA A 204 -13.45 2.08 -16.72
CA ALA A 204 -13.40 0.62 -16.61
C ALA A 204 -12.12 -0.01 -17.20
N GLY A 205 -11.60 0.56 -18.29
CA GLY A 205 -10.37 0.11 -18.96
C GLY A 205 -9.11 0.88 -18.55
N LYS A 206 -9.18 1.79 -17.58
CA LYS A 206 -8.04 2.59 -17.13
C LYS A 206 -7.14 1.79 -16.21
N ASP A 207 -5.88 2.21 -16.10
CA ASP A 207 -4.87 1.48 -15.35
C ASP A 207 -5.25 1.34 -13.87
N LEU A 208 -4.88 0.22 -13.28
CA LEU A 208 -5.04 -0.05 -11.85
C LEU A 208 -3.96 -1.01 -11.39
N LEU A 209 -3.10 -0.53 -10.50
CA LEU A 209 -2.06 -1.34 -9.88
C LEU A 209 -2.40 -1.60 -8.42
N ILE A 210 -2.28 -2.86 -8.02
CA ILE A 210 -2.28 -3.27 -6.61
C ILE A 210 -0.90 -3.79 -6.25
N LEU A 211 -0.32 -3.27 -5.17
CA LEU A 211 0.94 -3.73 -4.60
C LEU A 211 0.64 -4.31 -3.22
N ALA A 212 0.98 -5.57 -3.01
CA ALA A 212 0.73 -6.28 -1.78
C ALA A 212 2.03 -6.87 -1.23
N ALA A 213 2.51 -6.36 -0.10
CA ALA A 213 3.71 -6.83 0.56
C ALA A 213 3.35 -7.78 1.71
N LYS A 214 3.98 -8.96 1.73
CA LYS A 214 3.99 -9.80 2.95
C LYS A 214 4.73 -9.10 4.08
N GLY A 215 5.78 -8.37 3.75
CA GLY A 215 6.53 -7.49 4.64
C GLY A 215 5.97 -6.07 4.67
N ASN A 216 6.84 -5.11 4.37
CA ASN A 216 6.55 -3.68 4.40
C ASN A 216 6.34 -3.11 3.00
N VAL A 217 5.63 -1.98 2.93
CA VAL A 217 5.75 -1.03 1.82
C VAL A 217 6.68 0.10 2.27
N VAL A 218 7.80 0.26 1.58
CA VAL A 218 8.86 1.23 1.92
C VAL A 218 8.97 2.28 0.81
N VAL A 219 8.89 3.55 1.18
CA VAL A 219 8.84 4.67 0.23
C VAL A 219 10.05 5.59 0.39
N GLY A 220 10.72 5.86 -0.73
CA GLY A 220 11.90 6.71 -0.83
C GLY A 220 13.22 6.00 -0.52
N ASN A 221 14.32 6.76 -0.56
CA ASN A 221 15.67 6.23 -0.37
C ASN A 221 16.01 6.00 1.11
N TYR A 222 15.74 4.80 1.62
CA TYR A 222 16.05 4.44 3.02
C TYR A 222 17.54 4.48 3.36
N THR A 223 18.43 4.39 2.36
CA THR A 223 19.89 4.43 2.55
C THR A 223 20.42 5.84 2.78
N SER A 224 19.61 6.87 2.50
CA SER A 224 19.99 8.27 2.66
C SER A 224 19.93 8.72 4.12
N SER A 225 20.86 9.61 4.51
CA SER A 225 20.84 10.25 5.82
C SER A 225 19.63 11.18 6.00
N ALA A 226 19.13 11.79 4.92
CA ALA A 226 17.95 12.63 4.97
C ALA A 226 16.68 11.83 5.29
N TRP A 227 16.53 10.63 4.72
CA TRP A 227 15.42 9.74 5.02
C TRP A 227 15.50 9.26 6.47
N SER A 228 16.67 8.79 6.93
CA SER A 228 16.83 8.28 8.29
C SER A 228 16.54 9.35 9.34
N ASN A 229 17.04 10.58 9.16
CA ASN A 229 16.78 11.72 10.04
C ASN A 229 15.28 12.07 10.17
N ARG A 230 14.47 11.77 9.15
CA ARG A 230 13.03 12.09 9.12
C ARG A 230 12.15 10.95 9.62
N VAL A 231 12.53 9.70 9.32
CA VAL A 231 11.65 8.53 9.47
C VAL A 231 12.01 7.67 10.69
N TRP A 232 13.29 7.59 11.10
CA TRP A 232 13.69 6.68 12.18
C TRP A 232 12.99 6.93 13.51
N GLY A 233 12.79 8.20 13.88
CA GLY A 233 12.05 8.55 15.10
C GLY A 233 10.57 8.15 15.06
N LEU A 234 10.00 8.01 13.85
CA LEU A 234 8.61 7.58 13.66
C LEU A 234 8.46 6.06 13.80
N MET A 235 9.52 5.32 13.48
CA MET A 235 9.63 3.87 13.64
C MET A 235 9.98 3.42 15.06
N ALA A 236 10.19 4.37 15.98
CA ALA A 236 10.66 4.11 17.34
C ALA A 236 9.56 3.67 18.33
N ASN A 237 8.30 3.63 17.90
CA ASN A 237 7.18 3.44 18.81
C ASN A 237 6.75 1.96 18.86
N SER A 238 6.97 1.32 20.00
CA SER A 238 6.37 0.03 20.34
C SER A 238 5.61 0.15 21.65
N ALA A 239 4.33 -0.20 21.61
CA ALA A 239 3.59 -0.52 22.81
C ALA A 239 2.84 -1.84 22.56
N VAL A 240 3.44 -2.90 23.12
CA VAL A 240 2.98 -4.29 23.19
C VAL A 240 3.21 -5.09 21.90
N PRO A 241 4.03 -6.17 21.94
CA PRO A 241 4.17 -7.13 20.86
C PRO A 241 2.83 -7.67 20.36
N ARG A 242 2.74 -7.91 19.06
CA ARG A 242 1.55 -8.41 18.38
C ARG A 242 1.81 -9.78 17.79
N GLU A 243 0.79 -10.63 17.84
CA GLU A 243 0.81 -11.91 17.18
C GLU A 243 0.91 -11.70 15.66
N VAL A 244 1.89 -12.36 15.06
CA VAL A 244 2.09 -12.39 13.61
C VAL A 244 1.81 -13.80 13.08
N SER A 245 1.60 -13.91 11.77
CA SER A 245 1.42 -15.25 11.18
C SER A 245 2.74 -16.03 11.17
N ALA A 246 2.65 -17.36 11.24
CA ALA A 246 3.82 -18.24 11.16
C ALA A 246 4.66 -18.02 9.89
N SER A 247 4.01 -17.66 8.78
CA SER A 247 4.70 -17.37 7.53
C SER A 247 5.35 -15.99 7.48
N ASP A 248 4.85 -15.02 8.26
CA ASP A 248 5.53 -13.73 8.48
C ASP A 248 6.75 -13.90 9.39
N ALA A 249 6.64 -14.72 10.43
CA ALA A 249 7.77 -15.11 11.28
C ALA A 249 8.90 -15.77 10.46
N ALA A 250 8.55 -16.64 9.50
CA ALA A 250 9.51 -17.31 8.62
C ALA A 250 10.36 -16.34 7.75
N ILE A 251 9.89 -15.11 7.51
CA ILE A 251 10.64 -14.08 6.78
C ILE A 251 11.32 -13.06 7.70
N GLY A 252 11.13 -13.19 9.02
CA GLY A 252 11.85 -12.43 10.06
C GLY A 252 10.98 -11.80 11.13
N TYR A 253 9.66 -11.78 11.01
CA TYR A 253 8.82 -11.05 11.96
C TYR A 253 8.54 -11.82 13.25
N ASP A 254 9.57 -12.15 14.02
CA ASP A 254 9.46 -12.79 15.34
C ASP A 254 10.53 -12.22 16.30
N SER A 255 10.12 -11.26 17.13
CA SER A 255 11.04 -10.44 17.95
C SER A 255 11.64 -11.17 19.14
N ASP A 256 11.14 -12.35 19.53
CA ASP A 256 11.75 -13.17 20.57
C ASP A 256 12.27 -14.52 20.07
N ASN A 257 12.00 -14.86 18.79
CA ASN A 257 12.40 -16.11 18.12
C ASN A 257 12.02 -17.35 18.94
N ASN A 258 10.87 -17.29 19.63
CA ASN A 258 10.43 -18.32 20.57
C ASN A 258 9.12 -18.97 20.11
N PRO A 259 9.15 -19.99 19.23
CA PRO A 259 7.93 -20.61 18.71
C PRO A 259 7.05 -21.27 19.79
N ALA A 260 7.54 -21.44 21.03
CA ALA A 260 6.78 -22.00 22.14
C ALA A 260 5.73 -21.05 22.73
N ASN A 261 5.82 -19.73 22.50
CA ASN A 261 4.84 -18.75 22.97
C ASN A 261 3.99 -18.12 21.86
N GLY A 262 4.09 -18.67 20.64
CA GLY A 262 3.55 -18.07 19.42
C GLY A 262 4.64 -17.35 18.65
N PHE A 263 4.24 -16.52 17.69
CA PHE A 263 5.15 -15.64 16.96
C PHE A 263 4.76 -14.21 17.29
N LEU A 264 5.67 -13.44 17.87
CA LEU A 264 5.37 -12.12 18.41
C LEU A 264 6.34 -11.08 17.85
N PHE A 265 5.80 -10.10 17.14
CA PHE A 265 6.60 -8.99 16.64
C PHE A 265 6.29 -7.71 17.43
N ASP A 266 7.34 -7.06 17.91
CA ASP A 266 7.24 -5.87 18.76
C ASP A 266 7.19 -4.55 18.00
N GLY A 267 7.25 -4.56 16.66
CA GLY A 267 7.09 -3.35 15.85
C GLY A 267 8.25 -2.36 15.94
N ARG A 268 9.40 -2.76 16.52
CA ARG A 268 10.59 -1.89 16.66
C ARG A 268 11.48 -1.96 15.43
N TYR A 269 11.10 -1.23 14.38
CA TYR A 269 11.85 -1.23 13.12
C TYR A 269 13.18 -0.47 13.16
N ASN A 270 13.38 0.45 14.11
CA ASN A 270 14.55 1.32 14.17
C ASN A 270 15.68 0.82 15.10
N VAL A 271 15.44 -0.22 15.90
CA VAL A 271 16.42 -0.73 16.86
C VAL A 271 17.28 -1.81 16.20
N VAL A 272 18.54 -1.90 16.60
CA VAL A 272 19.43 -3.00 16.20
C VAL A 272 19.38 -4.04 17.32
N GLU A 273 18.45 -4.99 17.22
CA GLU A 273 18.38 -6.12 18.13
C GLU A 273 18.60 -7.45 17.41
N ALA A 274 18.98 -8.50 18.15
CA ALA A 274 19.19 -9.83 17.59
C ALA A 274 17.94 -10.39 16.91
N ASN A 275 16.75 -9.97 17.38
CA ASN A 275 15.45 -10.45 16.92
C ASN A 275 14.47 -9.29 16.58
N GLY A 276 14.68 -8.07 17.10
CA GLY A 276 13.88 -6.87 16.81
C GLY A 276 14.46 -6.04 15.67
N GLY A 277 14.18 -6.43 14.42
CA GLY A 277 14.51 -5.61 13.25
C GLY A 277 15.88 -5.87 12.63
N ARG A 278 16.43 -7.08 12.71
CA ARG A 278 17.61 -7.51 11.93
C ARG A 278 17.48 -8.99 11.58
N ARG A 279 17.40 -9.35 10.28
CA ARG A 279 17.56 -10.75 9.87
C ARG A 279 19.01 -11.15 10.15
N LEU A 280 19.19 -12.10 11.06
CA LEU A 280 20.49 -12.73 11.30
C LEU A 280 20.96 -13.40 10.01
N ALA A 281 22.23 -13.21 9.68
CA ALA A 281 22.85 -13.88 8.54
C ALA A 281 22.74 -15.39 8.75
N GLY A 282 22.06 -16.09 7.84
CA GLY A 282 22.10 -17.55 7.84
C GLY A 282 23.55 -17.99 7.62
N ALA A 283 24.05 -18.90 8.45
CA ALA A 283 25.39 -19.47 8.29
C ALA A 283 25.58 -19.95 6.83
N GLY A 284 26.65 -19.49 6.17
CA GLY A 284 26.96 -19.84 4.78
C GLY A 284 26.37 -18.92 3.70
N THR A 285 25.59 -17.89 4.07
CA THR A 285 25.14 -16.86 3.12
C THR A 285 25.98 -15.59 3.30
N ASN A 286 26.42 -14.97 2.21
CA ASN A 286 27.19 -13.72 2.19
C ASN A 286 26.31 -12.50 2.58
N THR A 287 25.39 -12.68 3.53
CA THR A 287 24.39 -11.68 3.90
C THR A 287 24.91 -10.83 5.06
N VAL A 288 25.18 -9.55 4.79
CA VAL A 288 25.27 -8.54 5.85
C VAL A 288 23.92 -8.55 6.57
N PRO A 289 23.86 -8.60 7.90
CA PRO A 289 22.56 -8.63 8.56
C PRO A 289 21.81 -7.31 8.33
N ARG A 290 20.53 -7.40 7.94
CA ARG A 290 19.71 -6.26 7.48
C ARG A 290 18.42 -6.13 8.26
N ARG A 291 17.90 -4.92 8.35
CA ARG A 291 16.59 -4.66 8.95
C ARG A 291 15.46 -5.17 8.07
N TYR A 292 14.32 -5.50 8.65
CA TYR A 292 13.23 -6.12 7.88
C TYR A 292 12.66 -5.23 6.78
N TYR A 293 12.72 -3.90 6.96
CA TYR A 293 12.32 -2.96 5.92
C TYR A 293 13.42 -2.69 4.88
N GLU A 294 14.64 -3.15 5.09
CA GLU A 294 15.74 -2.94 4.14
C GLU A 294 15.66 -3.94 2.99
N SER A 295 16.13 -3.50 1.83
CA SER A 295 16.14 -4.32 0.63
C SER A 295 17.14 -5.47 0.73
N SER A 296 16.87 -6.53 -0.03
CA SER A 296 17.79 -7.60 -0.39
C SER A 296 18.93 -7.15 -1.32
N LEU A 297 18.89 -5.94 -1.88
CA LEU A 297 20.02 -5.33 -2.60
C LEU A 297 21.10 -4.75 -1.68
N ALA A 298 22.33 -4.62 -2.19
CA ALA A 298 23.34 -3.78 -1.56
C ALA A 298 22.89 -2.31 -1.54
N ASP A 299 23.22 -1.56 -0.48
CA ASP A 299 22.76 -0.18 -0.31
C ASP A 299 23.16 0.74 -1.48
N SER A 300 24.36 0.55 -2.06
CA SER A 300 24.79 1.31 -3.23
C SER A 300 23.93 1.02 -4.46
N ALA A 301 23.55 -0.24 -4.68
CA ALA A 301 22.67 -0.64 -5.78
C ALA A 301 21.23 -0.13 -5.57
N PHE A 302 20.72 -0.22 -4.34
CA PHE A 302 19.40 0.32 -4.00
C PHE A 302 19.35 1.85 -4.17
N SER A 303 20.35 2.55 -3.65
CA SER A 303 20.45 4.01 -3.74
C SER A 303 20.52 4.49 -5.19
N ALA A 304 21.23 3.75 -6.06
CA ALA A 304 21.32 4.05 -7.48
C ALA A 304 19.98 3.92 -8.24
N LEU A 305 19.00 3.19 -7.70
CA LEU A 305 17.64 3.07 -8.27
C LEU A 305 16.71 4.20 -7.81
N CYS A 306 17.05 4.91 -6.74
CA CYS A 306 16.18 5.93 -6.15
C CYS A 306 16.21 7.23 -6.95
N ASP A 307 15.03 7.82 -7.20
CA ASP A 307 14.94 9.16 -7.81
C ASP A 307 15.39 10.28 -6.86
N ALA A 308 14.99 10.14 -5.59
CA ALA A 308 15.25 11.09 -4.54
C ALA A 308 15.07 10.42 -3.17
N ASP A 309 15.27 11.20 -2.10
CA ASP A 309 14.99 10.76 -0.74
C ASP A 309 13.48 10.62 -0.47
N ASN A 310 12.62 11.19 -1.32
CA ASN A 310 11.17 11.15 -1.21
C ASN A 310 10.49 10.80 -2.53
N VAL A 311 9.22 10.39 -2.41
CA VAL A 311 8.36 10.04 -3.55
C VAL A 311 7.15 10.97 -3.62
N PRO A 312 7.08 11.87 -4.61
CA PRO A 312 5.96 12.78 -4.80
C PRO A 312 4.61 12.10 -5.10
N GLY A 313 4.58 11.04 -5.91
CA GLY A 313 3.35 10.43 -6.41
C GLY A 313 3.34 8.91 -6.39
N ILE A 314 2.24 8.34 -5.90
CA ILE A 314 1.99 6.89 -5.89
C ILE A 314 0.62 6.59 -6.50
N ASN A 315 0.60 6.10 -7.73
CA ASN A 315 -0.59 5.55 -8.36
C ASN A 315 -0.60 4.04 -8.16
N ALA A 316 -1.14 3.60 -7.02
CA ALA A 316 -1.37 2.20 -6.70
C ALA A 316 -2.31 2.09 -5.50
N ALA A 317 -3.01 0.97 -5.39
CA ALA A 317 -3.47 0.50 -4.10
C ALA A 317 -2.34 -0.27 -3.42
N VAL A 318 -2.04 0.06 -2.17
CA VAL A 318 -0.94 -0.54 -1.40
C VAL A 318 -1.48 -1.28 -0.19
N PHE A 319 -0.99 -2.50 -0.02
CA PHE A 319 -1.34 -3.39 1.07
C PHE A 319 -0.05 -3.93 1.68
N CYS A 320 0.03 -3.97 2.99
CA CYS A 320 1.13 -4.62 3.70
C CYS A 320 0.61 -5.31 4.96
N ASN A 321 1.21 -6.44 5.31
CA ASN A 321 0.94 -7.04 6.62
C ASN A 321 1.53 -6.13 7.71
N HIS A 322 2.73 -5.61 7.47
CA HIS A 322 3.54 -5.11 8.56
C HIS A 322 3.59 -3.59 8.71
N GLY A 323 4.33 -2.93 7.81
CA GLY A 323 4.56 -1.50 7.90
C GLY A 323 4.43 -0.77 6.56
N PHE A 324 3.76 0.37 6.55
CA PHE A 324 3.93 1.41 5.53
C PHE A 324 4.89 2.47 6.06
N ILE A 325 6.08 2.53 5.48
CA ILE A 325 7.21 3.28 6.04
C ILE A 325 7.81 4.18 4.96
N GLY A 326 8.05 5.45 5.21
CA GLY A 326 8.82 6.21 4.24
C GLY A 326 8.84 7.72 4.37
N ASN A 327 9.60 8.34 3.49
CA ASN A 327 9.67 9.79 3.38
C ASN A 327 8.80 10.23 2.21
N LEU A 328 7.64 10.77 2.52
CA LEU A 328 6.70 11.33 1.57
C LEU A 328 7.01 12.83 1.38
N GLY A 329 6.92 13.31 0.15
CA GLY A 329 6.98 14.72 -0.23
C GLY A 329 7.51 14.92 -1.65
N SER A 330 7.41 16.15 -2.14
CA SER A 330 8.23 16.62 -3.28
C SER A 330 9.60 17.08 -2.78
N SER A 331 10.60 17.16 -3.66
CA SER A 331 12.01 17.44 -3.37
C SER A 331 12.32 18.73 -2.58
N ALA A 332 11.31 19.53 -2.22
CA ALA A 332 11.41 20.65 -1.28
C ALA A 332 10.76 20.30 0.06
N ALA A 333 11.40 20.68 1.17
CA ALA A 333 10.84 20.52 2.52
C ALA A 333 9.40 21.08 2.57
N GLY A 334 8.43 20.22 2.91
CA GLY A 334 7.01 20.59 2.97
C GLY A 334 6.17 20.19 1.74
N GLY A 335 6.73 19.47 0.76
CA GLY A 335 5.97 18.92 -0.36
C GLY A 335 4.87 17.93 0.07
N ASN A 336 3.76 17.92 -0.67
CA ASN A 336 2.63 17.02 -0.47
C ASN A 336 2.76 15.81 -1.41
N SER A 337 2.86 14.60 -0.87
CA SER A 337 2.74 13.39 -1.69
C SER A 337 1.29 13.06 -1.95
N VAL A 338 1.02 12.47 -3.11
CA VAL A 338 -0.32 12.01 -3.47
C VAL A 338 -0.31 10.50 -3.71
N LEU A 339 -1.18 9.78 -3.01
CA LEU A 339 -1.55 8.41 -3.34
C LEU A 339 -2.91 8.40 -4.03
N ASN A 340 -2.97 7.89 -5.26
CA ASN A 340 -4.23 7.65 -5.98
C ASN A 340 -4.47 6.13 -6.00
N GLY A 341 -5.41 5.65 -5.17
CA GLY A 341 -5.61 4.23 -4.94
C GLY A 341 -6.26 3.93 -3.58
N ALA A 342 -5.69 2.99 -2.83
CA ALA A 342 -6.09 2.67 -1.46
C ALA A 342 -4.86 2.30 -0.63
N MET A 343 -4.99 2.32 0.69
CA MET A 343 -3.92 1.92 1.60
C MET A 343 -4.51 1.07 2.72
N ALA A 344 -3.88 -0.06 3.00
CA ALA A 344 -4.16 -0.87 4.19
C ALA A 344 -2.87 -1.46 4.77
N CYS A 345 -2.77 -1.39 6.10
CA CYS A 345 -1.68 -1.94 6.89
C CYS A 345 -2.31 -2.77 8.01
N ARG A 346 -1.94 -4.05 8.13
CA ARG A 346 -2.64 -5.02 8.99
C ARG A 346 -2.28 -4.83 10.46
N ASP A 347 -0.98 -4.86 10.78
CA ASP A 347 -0.55 -5.21 12.12
C ASP A 347 0.19 -4.09 12.87
N GLU A 348 1.27 -3.49 12.33
CA GLU A 348 2.17 -2.71 13.22
C GLU A 348 2.29 -1.22 12.98
N LEU A 349 2.50 -0.74 11.75
CA LEU A 349 3.04 0.62 11.61
C LEU A 349 2.69 1.35 10.32
N ASP A 350 2.13 2.55 10.48
CA ASP A 350 2.15 3.58 9.45
C ASP A 350 3.11 4.71 9.89
N ALA A 351 4.37 4.66 9.43
CA ALA A 351 5.43 5.57 9.81
C ALA A 351 6.02 6.30 8.61
N PHE A 352 5.41 7.44 8.28
CA PHE A 352 5.89 8.27 7.19
C PHE A 352 6.11 9.71 7.62
N TYR A 353 7.07 10.40 7.02
CA TYR A 353 7.30 11.84 7.15
C TYR A 353 6.67 12.59 5.97
N GLY A 354 6.23 13.83 6.17
CA GLY A 354 5.69 14.70 5.11
C GLY A 354 4.17 14.83 5.12
N THR A 355 3.62 15.64 4.20
CA THR A 355 2.16 15.75 4.00
C THR A 355 1.72 14.72 2.99
N PHE A 356 0.59 14.07 3.25
CA PHE A 356 0.11 12.98 2.41
C PHE A 356 -1.37 13.12 2.06
N THR A 357 -1.67 13.16 0.76
CA THR A 357 -3.03 13.15 0.25
C THR A 357 -3.37 11.78 -0.30
N ILE A 358 -4.46 11.17 0.19
CA ILE A 358 -4.98 9.91 -0.34
C ILE A 358 -6.25 10.22 -1.12
N ASN A 359 -6.25 9.92 -2.41
CA ASN A 359 -7.43 9.93 -3.27
C ASN A 359 -7.90 8.49 -3.44
N TRP A 360 -9.01 8.15 -2.78
CA TRP A 360 -9.52 6.79 -2.84
C TRP A 360 -10.04 6.47 -4.25
N ASP A 361 -9.58 5.36 -4.83
CA ASP A 361 -10.06 4.87 -6.12
C ASP A 361 -11.38 4.11 -5.92
N ILE A 362 -12.49 4.71 -6.35
CA ILE A 362 -13.84 4.16 -6.17
C ILE A 362 -14.05 2.84 -6.92
N ARG A 363 -13.21 2.51 -7.91
CA ARG A 363 -13.27 1.22 -8.64
C ARG A 363 -12.95 0.03 -7.74
N LEU A 364 -12.35 0.28 -6.57
CA LEU A 364 -12.07 -0.73 -5.55
C LEU A 364 -13.27 -0.99 -4.60
N GLY A 365 -14.38 -0.26 -4.71
CA GLY A 365 -15.56 -0.53 -3.86
C GLY A 365 -16.43 -1.64 -4.43
N SER A 366 -16.78 -2.68 -3.66
CA SER A 366 -17.61 -3.80 -4.15
C SER A 366 -19.05 -3.39 -4.53
N ARG A 367 -19.58 -2.36 -3.89
CA ARG A 367 -20.88 -1.70 -4.14
C ARG A 367 -20.74 -0.47 -5.06
N SER A 368 -19.53 -0.13 -5.48
CA SER A 368 -19.31 0.93 -6.47
C SER A 368 -19.95 0.55 -7.79
N ARG A 369 -20.56 1.53 -8.44
CA ARG A 369 -21.03 1.38 -9.83
C ARG A 369 -19.87 1.24 -10.82
N GLU A 370 -18.68 1.69 -10.44
CA GLU A 370 -17.45 1.63 -11.24
C GLU A 370 -16.55 0.45 -10.87
N ARG A 371 -17.04 -0.50 -10.06
CA ARG A 371 -16.22 -1.61 -9.61
C ARG A 371 -15.58 -2.32 -10.81
N VAL A 372 -14.27 -2.50 -10.76
CA VAL A 372 -13.58 -3.34 -11.72
C VAL A 372 -13.63 -4.78 -11.24
N ASN A 373 -13.71 -5.72 -12.19
CA ASN A 373 -13.61 -7.13 -11.84
C ASN A 373 -12.20 -7.40 -11.30
N THR A 374 -12.07 -7.79 -10.04
CA THR A 374 -10.80 -8.05 -9.37
C THR A 374 -10.25 -9.44 -9.68
N TYR A 375 -10.37 -9.90 -10.94
CA TYR A 375 -9.80 -11.18 -11.40
C TYR A 375 -8.28 -11.25 -11.24
N PHE A 376 -7.64 -10.10 -11.10
CA PHE A 376 -6.22 -9.92 -10.83
C PHE A 376 -5.88 -9.97 -9.34
N LEU A 377 -6.83 -10.24 -8.44
CA LEU A 377 -6.55 -10.65 -7.07
C LEU A 377 -6.48 -12.18 -7.04
N SER A 378 -5.36 -12.72 -6.53
CA SER A 378 -5.27 -14.16 -6.28
C SER A 378 -6.31 -14.58 -5.25
N ALA A 379 -6.96 -15.71 -5.49
CA ALA A 379 -7.78 -16.34 -4.47
C ALA A 379 -6.87 -16.86 -3.35
N SER A 380 -6.76 -16.12 -2.26
CA SER A 380 -6.26 -16.68 -1.00
C SER A 380 -7.36 -17.56 -0.40
N GLY A 381 -7.54 -18.76 -0.96
CA GLY A 381 -8.41 -19.77 -0.39
C GLY A 381 -7.70 -20.44 0.79
N GLY A 382 -8.12 -20.11 2.01
CA GLY A 382 -8.04 -21.09 3.09
C GLY A 382 -8.73 -22.37 2.63
N THR A 383 -8.19 -23.53 3.01
CA THR A 383 -8.69 -24.85 2.62
C THR A 383 -10.10 -25.09 3.16
N GLY A 384 -11.11 -24.62 2.42
CA GLY A 384 -12.53 -24.83 2.67
C GLY A 384 -13.28 -24.49 1.39
N GLY A 385 -14.06 -25.44 0.87
CA GLY A 385 -14.72 -25.36 -0.42
C GLY A 385 -15.72 -24.20 -0.50
N ASP A 386 -15.23 -23.05 -0.93
CA ASP A 386 -15.90 -22.01 -1.70
C ASP A 386 -14.79 -21.01 -2.05
N ALA A 387 -14.20 -21.15 -3.24
CA ALA A 387 -13.23 -20.19 -3.76
C ALA A 387 -13.95 -18.86 -4.01
N ALA A 388 -14.21 -18.09 -2.95
CA ALA A 388 -14.74 -16.76 -3.04
C ALA A 388 -13.80 -15.97 -3.96
N LYS A 389 -14.32 -15.51 -5.10
CA LYS A 389 -13.62 -14.57 -5.97
C LYS A 389 -13.18 -13.41 -5.09
N ALA A 390 -11.87 -13.22 -4.95
CA ALA A 390 -11.32 -12.15 -4.13
C ALA A 390 -11.93 -10.83 -4.60
N SER A 391 -12.60 -10.12 -3.69
CA SER A 391 -13.24 -8.83 -3.96
C SER A 391 -12.73 -7.82 -2.95
N THR A 392 -12.52 -6.59 -3.41
CA THR A 392 -12.18 -5.48 -2.52
C THR A 392 -13.45 -4.98 -1.86
N ILE A 393 -13.56 -5.22 -0.56
CA ILE A 393 -14.65 -4.71 0.27
C ILE A 393 -14.18 -3.40 0.89
N GLY A 394 -14.85 -2.30 0.55
CA GLY A 394 -14.59 -1.00 1.15
C GLY A 394 -15.08 -0.95 2.60
N TRP A 395 -14.49 -0.07 3.43
CA TRP A 395 -14.87 0.02 4.85
C TRP A 395 -16.35 0.37 5.07
N ARG A 396 -16.96 1.12 4.15
CA ARG A 396 -18.41 1.42 4.12
C ARG A 396 -19.29 0.18 3.91
N GLU A 397 -18.72 -0.99 3.66
CA GLU A 397 -19.46 -2.20 3.30
C GLU A 397 -19.40 -3.27 4.41
N ILE A 398 -18.52 -3.10 5.40
CA ILE A 398 -18.26 -4.04 6.50
C ILE A 398 -19.34 -3.96 7.62
N HIS A 399 -20.55 -3.50 7.27
CA HIS A 399 -21.66 -3.35 8.21
C HIS A 399 -22.48 -4.63 8.39
#